data_AF-A0A850J1X3-F1
#
_entry.id   AF-A0A850J1X3-F1
#
_cell.length_a   1.000
_cell.length_b   1.000
_cell.length_c   1.000
_cell.angle_alpha   90.00
_cell.angle_beta   90.00
_cell.angle_gamma   90.00
#
_symmetry.space_group_name_H-M   'P 1'
#
loop_
_entity.id
_entity.type
_entity.pdbx_description
1 polymer ?
#
loop_
_entity_poly.entity_id
_entity_poly.type
_entity_poly.pdbx_seq_one_letter_code
_entity_poly.pdbx_strand_id
1 'polypeptide(L)'
;MVAALWCVGIGLAVLTTITLIGWIAAPKTAMGHGLSGVFRTAVNFWLVAHHAGFSYGQGRVGLLPLGVIVLPGVLLYRGGGWMIRVAGLRQRPRIAVVHVAVAQAAPYAGLAALLALAASSKEVRPSAWQALVGCFLVAVIAGGLGAARAVVAAQVAAEAKGRRVRSGLGALLRLLPERPRSLVIGVAGALGVLLASGAVLVAVALAMNMAAADDLYGMLAPGVVGGVLLLLVELAFLPNAVIWGMAYAVGPGFSVGAGTSVSPTGVFLDIVPAFPPLAALPQPGPAPALSLIALAAPFAAGAVGGVLTIRSLPSPVAEGAPLWGFVSGALTGAVAALLSALSGGPLGGGRMATVGPSAWQVGLLAALEVGISAAIAAWVANWMVLRRPAREATKKSKPKKAPKKAAKKRVQPKPATVPLSAPIPGDYDLPAAKAPKAPHAPDPVQFEEAEPVLAPRRPRRRSDPLPDLAEERPEPKPAPPPPLPSDGTIVVEGHIVDDPEPEPEEPARPVPPPRADPNRTENRGGAIYVLREEPDRDD
;
A
#
# COMPACT_ATOMS: atom_id res chain seq x y z
N MET A 1 12.07 18.07 9.48
CA MET A 1 12.09 19.04 8.35
C MET A 1 12.81 18.48 7.12
N VAL A 2 14.13 18.20 7.16
CA VAL A 2 14.90 17.73 5.98
C VAL A 2 14.27 16.53 5.26
N ALA A 3 13.92 15.46 5.98
CA ALA A 3 13.28 14.28 5.38
C ALA A 3 11.94 14.60 4.70
N ALA A 4 11.15 15.51 5.29
CA ALA A 4 9.87 15.94 4.71
C ALA A 4 10.10 16.75 3.43
N LEU A 5 11.07 17.67 3.43
CA LEU A 5 11.45 18.44 2.24
C LEU A 5 11.94 17.54 1.10
N TRP A 6 12.74 16.51 1.39
CA TRP A 6 13.14 15.54 0.36
C TRP A 6 11.95 14.76 -0.19
N CYS A 7 11.02 14.31 0.66
CA CYS A 7 9.84 13.58 0.18
C CYS A 7 8.94 14.46 -0.71
N VAL A 8 8.70 15.71 -0.31
CA VAL A 8 7.95 16.68 -1.11
C VAL A 8 8.69 17.00 -2.41
N GLY A 9 9.97 17.37 -2.32
CA GLY A 9 10.78 17.78 -3.46
C GLY A 9 10.94 16.69 -4.51
N ILE A 10 11.24 15.45 -4.11
CA ILE A 10 11.35 14.32 -5.06
C ILE A 10 9.98 14.05 -5.71
N GLY A 11 8.90 14.00 -4.93
CA GLY A 11 7.56 13.75 -5.47
C GLY A 11 7.12 14.82 -6.46
N LEU A 12 7.30 16.09 -6.11
CA LEU A 12 6.95 17.21 -6.99
C LEU A 12 7.86 17.28 -8.22
N ALA A 13 9.17 17.02 -8.10
CA ALA A 13 10.08 17.04 -9.23
C ALA A 13 9.70 15.98 -10.29
N VAL A 14 9.40 14.75 -9.84
CA VAL A 14 8.94 13.67 -10.73
C VAL A 14 7.63 14.05 -11.42
N LEU A 15 6.62 14.50 -10.65
CA LEU A 15 5.32 14.85 -11.21
C LEU A 15 5.38 16.07 -12.13
N THR A 16 6.17 17.09 -11.78
CA THR A 16 6.39 18.26 -12.63
C THR A 16 7.05 17.88 -13.94
N THR A 17 8.00 16.95 -13.92
CA THR A 17 8.64 16.46 -15.14
C THR A 17 7.63 15.75 -16.04
N ILE A 18 6.79 14.89 -15.46
CA ILE A 18 5.73 14.18 -16.21
C ILE A 18 4.70 15.16 -16.78
N THR A 19 4.22 16.13 -15.98
CA THR A 19 3.25 17.12 -16.45
C THR A 19 3.86 18.04 -17.50
N LEU A 20 5.15 18.38 -17.41
CA LEU A 20 5.84 19.17 -18.42
C LEU A 20 5.97 18.40 -19.74
N ILE A 21 6.34 17.12 -19.71
CA ILE A 21 6.38 16.27 -20.91
C ILE A 21 5.00 16.19 -21.56
N GLY A 22 3.95 15.97 -20.76
CA GLY A 22 2.57 15.94 -21.26
C GLY A 22 2.12 17.26 -21.87
N TRP A 23 2.49 18.39 -21.25
CA TRP A 23 2.21 19.72 -21.77
C TRP A 23 2.95 20.00 -23.08
N ILE A 24 4.21 19.57 -23.21
CA ILE A 24 4.98 19.70 -24.46
C ILE A 24 4.37 18.82 -25.57
N ALA A 25 3.90 17.62 -25.24
CA ALA A 25 3.29 16.71 -26.20
C ALA A 25 1.90 17.16 -26.68
N ALA A 26 1.14 17.87 -25.85
CA ALA A 26 -0.18 18.41 -26.18
C ALA A 26 -0.40 19.84 -25.64
N PRO A 27 0.19 20.87 -26.28
CA PRO A 27 0.24 22.23 -25.72
C PRO A 27 -1.11 22.95 -25.61
N LYS A 28 -2.16 22.46 -26.28
CA LYS A 28 -3.36 23.26 -26.57
C LYS A 28 -4.59 23.03 -25.68
N THR A 29 -4.67 22.04 -24.79
CA THR A 29 -6.03 21.64 -24.31
C THR A 29 -6.25 21.18 -22.86
N ALA A 30 -5.25 20.95 -21.98
CA ALA A 30 -5.56 20.29 -20.68
C ALA A 30 -4.92 20.85 -19.40
N MET A 31 -3.79 21.56 -19.44
CA MET A 31 -2.96 21.84 -18.25
C MET A 31 -2.87 23.32 -17.84
N GLY A 32 -3.76 24.16 -18.39
CA GLY A 32 -3.79 25.60 -18.17
C GLY A 32 -2.78 26.38 -19.02
N HIS A 33 -2.89 27.71 -19.01
CA HIS A 33 -2.00 28.59 -19.77
C HIS A 33 -0.66 28.79 -19.05
N GLY A 34 0.42 28.33 -19.68
CA GLY A 34 1.81 28.60 -19.27
C GLY A 34 2.35 27.69 -18.15
N LEU A 35 3.60 27.97 -17.75
CA LEU A 35 4.37 27.13 -16.83
C LEU A 35 3.74 27.02 -15.43
N SER A 36 3.00 28.04 -14.98
CA SER A 36 2.30 28.02 -13.69
C SER A 36 1.17 26.98 -13.64
N GLY A 37 0.48 26.74 -14.76
CA GLY A 37 -0.54 25.69 -14.88
C GLY A 37 0.05 24.28 -14.73
N VAL A 38 1.23 24.05 -15.33
CA VAL A 38 1.97 22.79 -15.22
C VAL A 38 2.33 22.47 -13.77
N PHE A 39 2.86 23.46 -13.04
CA PHE A 39 3.20 23.29 -11.63
C PHE A 39 1.96 23.06 -10.75
N ARG A 40 0.87 23.82 -10.96
CA ARG A 40 -0.39 23.61 -10.22
C ARG A 40 -0.96 22.22 -10.47
N THR A 41 -0.92 21.75 -11.70
CA THR A 41 -1.35 20.41 -12.08
C THR A 41 -0.52 19.34 -11.39
N ALA A 42 0.81 19.50 -11.37
CA ALA A 42 1.71 18.58 -10.67
C ALA A 42 1.43 18.54 -9.16
N VAL A 43 1.18 19.69 -8.53
CA VAL A 43 0.79 19.77 -7.12
C VAL A 43 -0.56 19.10 -6.88
N ASN A 44 -1.56 19.31 -7.75
CA ASN A 44 -2.86 18.65 -7.61
C ASN A 44 -2.74 17.12 -7.73
N PHE A 45 -1.97 16.60 -8.69
CA PHE A 45 -1.70 15.15 -8.77
C PHE A 45 -0.97 14.64 -7.52
N TRP A 46 -0.03 15.41 -7.00
CA TRP A 46 0.67 15.06 -5.77
C TRP A 46 -0.29 15.01 -4.57
N LEU A 47 -1.25 15.94 -4.47
CA LEU A 47 -2.28 15.95 -3.43
C LEU A 47 -3.27 14.79 -3.59
N VAL A 48 -3.68 14.47 -4.82
CA VAL A 48 -4.50 13.29 -5.13
C VAL A 48 -3.82 11.99 -4.68
N ALA A 49 -2.50 11.88 -4.86
CA ALA A 49 -1.71 10.75 -4.38
C ALA A 49 -1.72 10.59 -2.84
N HIS A 50 -2.20 11.60 -2.10
CA HIS A 50 -2.38 11.58 -0.65
C HIS A 50 -3.84 11.50 -0.22
N HIS A 51 -4.75 11.19 -1.15
CA HIS A 51 -6.18 11.16 -0.91
C HIS A 51 -6.77 12.53 -0.54
N ALA A 52 -6.18 13.62 -1.02
CA ALA A 52 -6.74 14.95 -0.86
C ALA A 52 -7.66 15.28 -2.06
N GLY A 53 -8.96 15.38 -1.79
CA GLY A 53 -9.96 15.73 -2.78
C GLY A 53 -9.89 17.18 -3.23
N PHE A 54 -10.53 17.46 -4.35
CA PHE A 54 -10.60 18.80 -4.94
C PHE A 54 -12.01 19.12 -5.42
N SER A 55 -12.33 20.41 -5.46
CA SER A 55 -13.56 20.92 -6.04
C SER A 55 -13.26 21.57 -7.39
N TYR A 56 -14.15 21.38 -8.35
CA TYR A 56 -14.14 22.04 -9.66
C TYR A 56 -15.56 22.52 -9.98
N GLY A 57 -15.74 23.35 -11.01
CA GLY A 57 -17.02 24.03 -11.29
C GLY A 57 -18.27 23.15 -11.31
N GLN A 58 -18.13 21.84 -11.60
CA GLN A 58 -19.24 20.87 -11.67
C GLN A 58 -19.41 20.00 -10.41
N GLY A 59 -18.62 20.20 -9.35
CA GLY A 59 -18.77 19.49 -8.08
C GLY A 59 -17.45 19.11 -7.39
N ARG A 60 -17.49 18.10 -6.53
CA ARG A 60 -16.33 17.60 -5.78
C ARG A 60 -15.84 16.28 -6.35
N VAL A 61 -14.53 16.10 -6.40
CA VAL A 61 -13.86 14.83 -6.67
C VAL A 61 -13.15 14.37 -5.40
N GLY A 62 -13.56 13.22 -4.89
CA GLY A 62 -12.99 12.52 -3.74
C GLY A 62 -12.90 11.01 -3.95
N LEU A 63 -13.40 10.46 -5.07
CA LEU A 63 -13.09 9.09 -5.47
C LEU A 63 -11.68 9.06 -6.06
N LEU A 64 -10.70 8.74 -5.23
CA LEU A 64 -9.28 8.81 -5.58
C LEU A 64 -8.64 7.42 -5.55
N PRO A 65 -7.74 7.11 -6.50
CA PRO A 65 -7.14 5.78 -6.59
C PRO A 65 -6.18 5.50 -5.43
N LEU A 66 -6.62 4.68 -4.47
CA LEU A 66 -5.82 4.23 -3.33
C LEU A 66 -4.45 3.62 -3.70
N GLY A 67 -4.31 3.01 -4.88
CA GLY A 67 -3.03 2.44 -5.33
C GLY A 67 -1.91 3.48 -5.47
N VAL A 68 -2.26 4.74 -5.75
CA VAL A 68 -1.27 5.82 -5.92
C VAL A 68 -0.60 6.19 -4.59
N ILE A 69 -1.26 5.97 -3.44
CA ILE A 69 -0.74 6.26 -2.09
C ILE A 69 0.55 5.48 -1.78
N VAL A 70 0.75 4.33 -2.44
CA VAL A 70 1.95 3.52 -2.27
C VAL A 70 3.22 4.31 -2.60
N LEU A 71 3.18 5.17 -3.63
CA LEU A 71 4.33 5.96 -4.06
C LEU A 71 4.82 6.92 -2.96
N PRO A 72 4.04 7.90 -2.46
CA PRO A 72 4.48 8.75 -1.36
C PRO A 72 4.72 7.95 -0.09
N GLY A 73 3.96 6.88 0.17
CA GLY A 73 4.18 5.97 1.28
C GLY A 73 5.60 5.38 1.30
N VAL A 74 6.12 4.94 0.16
CA VAL A 74 7.50 4.41 0.05
C VAL A 74 8.54 5.50 0.35
N LEU A 75 8.35 6.72 -0.16
CA LEU A 75 9.28 7.83 0.14
C LEU A 75 9.28 8.15 1.63
N LEU A 76 8.09 8.26 2.24
CA LEU A 76 7.92 8.57 3.66
C LEU A 76 8.50 7.45 4.54
N TYR A 77 8.27 6.20 4.19
CA TYR A 77 8.87 5.02 4.82
C TYR A 77 10.41 5.07 4.78
N ARG A 78 10.99 5.38 3.61
CA ARG A 78 12.45 5.53 3.50
C ARG A 78 12.97 6.70 4.34
N GLY A 79 12.22 7.81 4.39
CA GLY A 79 12.51 8.98 5.22
C GLY A 79 12.54 8.66 6.72
N GLY A 80 11.52 7.99 7.24
CA GLY A 80 11.46 7.61 8.66
C GLY A 80 12.57 6.62 9.04
N GLY A 81 12.87 5.66 8.16
CA GLY A 81 13.99 4.75 8.35
C GLY A 81 15.36 5.46 8.32
N TRP A 82 15.53 6.45 7.44
CA TRP A 82 16.73 7.29 7.39
C TRP A 82 16.91 8.10 8.67
N MET A 83 15.84 8.71 9.19
CA MET A 83 15.88 9.48 10.44
C MET A 83 16.37 8.64 11.63
N ILE A 84 15.93 7.38 11.74
CA ILE A 84 16.42 6.47 12.79
C ILE A 84 17.90 6.13 12.60
N ARG A 85 18.36 5.92 11.37
CA ARG A 85 19.78 5.62 11.11
C ARG A 85 20.69 6.80 11.46
N VAL A 86 20.25 8.03 11.20
CA VAL A 86 21.00 9.25 11.53
C VAL A 86 20.95 9.55 13.03
N ALA A 87 19.78 9.43 13.65
CA ALA A 87 19.62 9.69 15.09
C ALA A 87 20.23 8.60 15.99
N GLY A 88 20.51 7.42 15.43
CA GLY A 88 21.01 6.26 16.16
C GLY A 88 19.92 5.54 16.97
N LEU A 89 20.29 4.38 17.54
CA LEU A 89 19.43 3.62 18.43
C LEU A 89 19.31 4.31 19.78
N ARG A 90 18.07 4.63 20.20
CA ARG A 90 17.78 5.22 21.51
C ARG A 90 17.43 4.15 22.54
N GLN A 91 17.67 4.45 23.82
CA GLN A 91 17.32 3.58 24.96
C GLN A 91 15.83 3.16 24.99
N ARG A 92 14.94 4.00 24.45
CA ARG A 92 13.49 3.73 24.37
C ARG A 92 13.05 3.63 22.89
N PRO A 93 13.23 2.48 22.22
CA PRO A 93 13.01 2.32 20.78
C PRO A 93 11.57 2.64 20.36
N ARG A 94 10.57 2.25 21.16
CA ARG A 94 9.15 2.53 20.89
C ARG A 94 8.86 4.03 20.82
N ILE A 95 9.40 4.77 21.79
CA ILE A 95 9.24 6.23 21.88
C ILE A 95 9.99 6.92 20.74
N ALA A 96 11.15 6.38 20.33
CA ALA A 96 11.89 6.90 19.18
C ALA A 96 11.08 6.80 17.88
N VAL A 97 10.40 5.67 17.64
CA VAL A 97 9.53 5.48 16.47
C VAL A 97 8.43 6.53 16.43
N VAL A 98 7.71 6.73 17.55
CA VAL A 98 6.61 7.70 17.62
C VAL A 98 7.12 9.12 17.39
N HIS A 99 8.23 9.52 18.02
CA HIS A 99 8.82 10.84 17.80
C HIS A 99 9.24 11.06 16.35
N VAL A 100 9.89 10.09 15.72
CA VAL A 100 10.30 10.20 14.30
C VAL A 100 9.08 10.32 13.39
N ALA A 101 8.05 9.49 13.62
CA ALA A 101 6.82 9.53 12.84
C ALA A 101 6.15 10.91 12.91
N VAL A 102 5.98 11.47 14.11
CA VAL A 102 5.35 12.79 14.31
C VAL A 102 6.24 13.93 13.79
N ALA A 103 7.55 13.89 14.06
CA ALA A 103 8.50 14.91 13.62
C ALA A 103 8.68 14.95 12.10
N GLN A 104 8.41 13.85 11.40
CA GLN A 104 8.34 13.80 9.94
C GLN A 104 6.96 14.26 9.44
N ALA A 105 5.88 13.79 10.05
CA ALA A 105 4.53 14.03 9.58
C ALA A 105 4.06 15.48 9.74
N ALA A 106 4.35 16.12 10.87
CA ALA A 106 3.94 17.51 11.12
C ALA A 106 4.43 18.50 10.05
N PRO A 107 5.74 18.58 9.71
CA PRO A 107 6.20 19.46 8.64
C PRO A 107 5.73 19.02 7.25
N TYR A 108 5.60 17.71 7.01
CA TYR A 108 5.11 17.20 5.72
C TYR A 108 3.66 17.62 5.45
N ALA A 109 2.80 17.49 6.45
CA ALA A 109 1.41 17.90 6.40
C ALA A 109 1.26 19.42 6.28
N GLY A 110 2.07 20.20 7.02
CA GLY A 110 2.10 21.65 6.90
C GLY A 110 2.48 22.11 5.49
N LEU A 111 3.51 21.51 4.90
CA LEU A 111 3.89 21.78 3.51
C LEU A 111 2.78 21.38 2.52
N ALA A 112 2.11 20.25 2.73
CA ALA A 112 1.00 19.83 1.88
C ALA A 112 -0.18 20.82 1.93
N ALA A 113 -0.53 21.32 3.11
CA ALA A 113 -1.58 22.33 3.26
C ALA A 113 -1.20 23.65 2.55
N LEU A 114 0.04 24.10 2.69
CA LEU A 114 0.54 25.29 1.99
C LEU A 114 0.53 25.10 0.46
N LEU A 115 0.92 23.92 -0.02
CA LEU A 115 0.87 23.58 -1.44
C LEU A 115 -0.57 23.55 -1.97
N ALA A 116 -1.52 23.04 -1.21
CA ALA A 116 -2.94 23.07 -1.58
C ALA A 116 -3.48 24.50 -1.68
N LEU A 117 -3.12 25.38 -0.73
CA LEU A 117 -3.47 26.79 -0.80
C LEU A 117 -2.83 27.49 -2.01
N ALA A 118 -1.56 27.20 -2.31
CA ALA A 118 -0.83 27.77 -3.44
C ALA A 118 -1.34 27.27 -4.81
N ALA A 119 -1.79 26.02 -4.88
CA ALA A 119 -2.32 25.42 -6.10
C ALA A 119 -3.78 25.79 -6.39
N SER A 120 -4.46 26.43 -5.44
CA SER A 120 -5.86 26.85 -5.60
C SER A 120 -6.04 27.88 -6.71
N SER A 121 -7.07 27.69 -7.52
CA SER A 121 -7.43 28.55 -8.65
C SER A 121 -8.95 28.77 -8.73
N LYS A 122 -9.41 29.54 -9.73
CA LYS A 122 -10.84 29.71 -10.00
C LYS A 122 -11.49 28.40 -10.49
N GLU A 123 -10.73 27.58 -11.22
CA GLU A 123 -11.21 26.35 -11.85
C GLU A 123 -11.13 25.13 -10.92
N VAL A 124 -9.99 24.97 -10.23
CA VAL A 124 -9.71 23.83 -9.35
C VAL A 124 -9.27 24.31 -7.98
N ARG A 125 -9.93 23.80 -6.94
CA ARG A 125 -9.68 24.12 -5.53
C ARG A 125 -9.43 22.85 -4.73
N PRO A 126 -8.16 22.46 -4.48
CA PRO A 126 -7.85 21.33 -3.60
C PRO A 126 -8.22 21.64 -2.15
N SER A 127 -8.64 20.63 -1.40
CA SER A 127 -9.00 20.79 0.01
C SER A 127 -7.76 20.81 0.90
N ALA A 128 -7.40 22.01 1.39
CA ALA A 128 -6.23 22.18 2.27
C ALA A 128 -6.35 21.38 3.59
N TRP A 129 -7.57 21.23 4.13
CA TRP A 129 -7.79 20.41 5.33
C TRP A 129 -7.58 18.92 5.06
N GLN A 130 -8.09 18.39 3.94
CA GLN A 130 -7.85 16.99 3.57
C GLN A 130 -6.37 16.76 3.23
N ALA A 131 -5.70 17.72 2.59
CA ALA A 131 -4.27 17.68 2.36
C ALA A 131 -3.49 17.60 3.69
N LEU A 132 -3.85 18.43 4.68
CA LEU A 132 -3.24 18.39 6.01
C LEU A 132 -3.43 17.03 6.67
N VAL A 133 -4.66 16.55 6.80
CA VAL A 133 -4.98 15.32 7.52
C VAL A 133 -4.47 14.09 6.78
N GLY A 134 -4.73 13.98 5.47
CA GLY A 134 -4.30 12.86 4.63
C GLY A 134 -2.79 12.70 4.62
N CYS A 135 -2.05 13.78 4.33
CA CYS A 135 -0.59 13.74 4.35
C CYS A 135 -0.04 13.45 5.75
N PHE A 136 -0.66 13.98 6.81
CA PHE A 136 -0.25 13.67 8.18
C PHE A 136 -0.41 12.17 8.49
N LEU A 137 -1.58 11.59 8.19
CA LEU A 137 -1.86 10.17 8.46
C LEU A 137 -0.94 9.25 7.65
N VAL A 138 -0.78 9.51 6.35
CA VAL A 138 0.12 8.74 5.48
C VAL A 138 1.56 8.84 5.98
N ALA A 139 2.03 10.03 6.38
CA ALA A 139 3.37 10.22 6.90
C ALA A 139 3.60 9.57 8.27
N VAL A 140 2.65 9.64 9.20
CA VAL A 140 2.75 8.96 10.50
C VAL A 140 2.81 7.44 10.31
N ILE A 141 1.93 6.88 9.48
CA ILE A 141 1.85 5.43 9.25
C ILE A 141 3.09 4.94 8.50
N ALA A 142 3.38 5.50 7.33
CA ALA A 142 4.48 5.03 6.49
C ALA A 142 5.85 5.37 7.10
N GLY A 143 6.03 6.61 7.56
CA GLY A 143 7.26 7.05 8.24
C GLY A 143 7.50 6.31 9.56
N GLY A 144 6.45 6.10 10.36
CA GLY A 144 6.51 5.30 11.58
C GLY A 144 6.87 3.83 11.30
N LEU A 145 6.28 3.23 10.27
CA LEU A 145 6.63 1.86 9.83
C LEU A 145 8.09 1.77 9.38
N GLY A 146 8.58 2.77 8.64
CA GLY A 146 9.98 2.88 8.22
C GLY A 146 10.94 3.02 9.39
N ALA A 147 10.61 3.88 10.35
CA ALA A 147 11.34 4.06 11.58
C ALA A 147 11.37 2.77 12.41
N ALA A 148 10.22 2.13 12.59
CA ALA A 148 10.11 0.88 13.33
C ALA A 148 10.92 -0.25 12.68
N ARG A 149 10.90 -0.35 11.34
CA ARG A 149 11.71 -1.33 10.62
C ARG A 149 13.21 -1.07 10.78
N ALA A 150 13.64 0.19 10.74
CA ALA A 150 15.02 0.58 10.96
C ALA A 150 15.50 0.26 12.39
N VAL A 151 14.67 0.51 13.40
CA VAL A 151 14.95 0.12 14.79
C VAL A 151 15.13 -1.39 14.90
N VAL A 152 14.19 -2.18 14.35
CA VAL A 152 14.27 -3.65 14.36
C VAL A 152 15.51 -4.14 13.62
N ALA A 153 15.83 -3.55 12.46
CA ALA A 153 17.02 -3.91 11.70
C ALA A 153 18.31 -3.65 12.49
N ALA A 154 18.39 -2.52 13.20
CA ALA A 154 19.54 -2.18 14.01
C ALA A 154 19.67 -3.05 15.27
N GLN A 155 18.55 -3.40 15.93
CA GLN A 155 18.53 -4.36 17.04
C GLN A 155 18.97 -5.76 16.58
N VAL A 156 18.44 -6.22 15.45
CA VAL A 156 18.84 -7.50 14.85
C VAL A 156 20.32 -7.48 14.50
N ALA A 157 20.85 -6.40 13.93
CA ALA A 157 22.28 -6.30 13.63
C ALA A 157 23.16 -6.35 14.88
N ALA A 158 22.72 -5.73 15.99
CA ALA A 158 23.42 -5.79 17.28
C ALA A 158 23.40 -7.20 17.89
N GLU A 159 22.27 -7.91 17.79
CA GLU A 159 22.13 -9.30 18.28
C GLU A 159 22.78 -10.35 17.35
N ALA A 160 22.87 -10.06 16.05
CA ALA A 160 23.37 -10.97 15.02
C ALA A 160 24.89 -11.10 14.97
N LYS A 161 25.60 -10.76 16.06
CA LYS A 161 27.03 -11.05 16.28
C LYS A 161 27.26 -12.58 16.42
N GLY A 162 26.80 -13.36 15.43
CA GLY A 162 26.94 -14.82 15.32
C GLY A 162 25.68 -15.63 14.95
N ARG A 163 24.47 -15.06 14.86
CA ARG A 163 23.23 -15.83 14.54
C ARG A 163 22.37 -15.17 13.46
N ARG A 164 21.83 -15.97 12.52
CA ARG A 164 20.78 -15.53 11.58
C ARG A 164 19.48 -15.28 12.34
N VAL A 165 19.21 -14.04 12.72
CA VAL A 165 17.92 -13.64 13.30
C VAL A 165 16.98 -13.19 12.19
N ARG A 166 15.77 -13.75 12.17
CA ARG A 166 14.75 -13.53 11.13
C ARG A 166 14.16 -12.12 11.27
N SER A 167 14.40 -11.24 10.31
CA SER A 167 14.04 -9.81 10.36
C SER A 167 12.66 -9.48 9.74
N GLY A 168 11.74 -10.45 9.70
CA GLY A 168 10.44 -10.29 9.05
C GLY A 168 9.39 -9.50 9.87
N LEU A 169 8.15 -9.49 9.39
CA LEU A 169 6.99 -8.83 10.02
C LEU A 169 6.80 -9.23 11.50
N GLY A 170 7.12 -10.48 11.85
CA GLY A 170 7.09 -10.95 13.23
C GLY A 170 8.04 -10.21 14.17
N ALA A 171 9.16 -9.67 13.67
CA ALA A 171 10.09 -8.86 14.47
C ALA A 171 9.54 -7.44 14.71
N LEU A 172 8.84 -6.87 13.73
CA LEU A 172 8.13 -5.60 13.87
C LEU A 172 7.02 -5.70 14.94
N LEU A 173 6.24 -6.78 14.90
CA LEU A 173 5.17 -7.02 15.86
C LEU A 173 5.67 -7.15 17.31
N ARG A 174 6.94 -7.51 17.54
CA ARG A 174 7.55 -7.54 18.89
C ARG A 174 7.75 -6.14 19.49
N LEU A 175 7.71 -5.08 18.68
CA LEU A 175 7.72 -3.72 19.20
C LEU A 175 6.39 -3.37 19.90
N LEU A 176 5.30 -4.07 19.60
CA LEU A 176 4.01 -3.85 20.27
C LEU A 176 3.97 -4.57 21.63
N PRO A 177 3.21 -4.06 22.61
CA PRO A 177 2.87 -4.83 23.80
C PRO A 177 2.08 -6.10 23.44
N GLU A 178 2.06 -7.09 24.33
CA GLU A 178 1.51 -8.43 24.05
C GLU A 178 0.04 -8.41 23.60
N ARG A 179 -0.79 -7.60 24.28
CA ARG A 179 -2.23 -7.49 24.00
C ARG A 179 -2.52 -6.83 22.64
N PRO A 180 -2.04 -5.62 22.33
CA PRO A 180 -2.16 -5.04 20.99
C PRO A 180 -1.58 -5.92 19.89
N ARG A 181 -0.46 -6.61 20.16
CA ARG A 181 0.13 -7.53 19.18
C ARG A 181 -0.82 -8.65 18.80
N SER A 182 -1.47 -9.30 19.77
CA SER A 182 -2.45 -10.36 19.53
C SER A 182 -3.62 -9.85 18.68
N LEU A 183 -4.18 -8.67 19.02
CA LEU A 183 -5.26 -8.05 18.25
C LEU A 183 -4.85 -7.69 16.82
N VAL A 184 -3.66 -7.10 16.63
CA VAL A 184 -3.15 -6.76 15.28
C VAL A 184 -3.01 -8.00 14.41
N ILE A 185 -2.56 -9.13 14.96
CA ILE A 185 -2.45 -10.39 14.22
C ILE A 185 -3.84 -10.91 13.82
N GLY A 186 -4.81 -10.86 14.75
CA GLY A 186 -6.19 -11.25 14.48
C GLY A 186 -6.87 -10.38 13.43
N VAL A 187 -6.80 -9.06 13.61
CA VAL A 187 -7.36 -8.06 12.68
C VAL A 187 -6.72 -8.19 11.30
N ALA A 188 -5.38 -8.34 11.22
CA ALA A 188 -4.70 -8.52 9.94
C ALA A 188 -5.12 -9.83 9.24
N GLY A 189 -5.33 -10.91 10.01
CA GLY A 189 -5.83 -12.18 9.48
C GLY A 189 -7.26 -12.06 8.94
N ALA A 190 -8.16 -11.46 9.72
CA ALA A 190 -9.56 -11.26 9.32
C ALA A 190 -9.68 -10.33 8.09
N LEU A 191 -9.01 -9.18 8.11
CA LEU A 191 -8.94 -8.28 6.96
C LEU A 191 -8.31 -8.96 5.74
N GLY A 192 -7.28 -9.79 5.93
CA GLY A 192 -6.66 -10.55 4.85
C GLY A 192 -7.66 -11.47 4.14
N VAL A 193 -8.51 -12.17 4.89
CA VAL A 193 -9.58 -13.02 4.33
C VAL A 193 -10.64 -12.18 3.61
N LEU A 194 -11.09 -11.08 4.22
CA LEU A 194 -12.07 -10.18 3.64
C LEU A 194 -11.58 -9.57 2.32
N LEU A 195 -10.37 -9.02 2.29
CA LEU A 195 -9.79 -8.43 1.08
C LEU A 195 -9.48 -9.50 0.03
N ALA A 196 -9.03 -10.69 0.44
CA ALA A 196 -8.86 -11.80 -0.50
C ALA A 196 -10.18 -12.20 -1.15
N SER A 197 -11.27 -12.28 -0.37
CA SER A 197 -12.60 -12.56 -0.90
C SER A 197 -13.07 -11.48 -1.88
N GLY A 198 -12.86 -10.19 -1.56
CA GLY A 198 -13.14 -9.08 -2.46
C GLY A 198 -12.33 -9.14 -3.75
N ALA A 199 -11.04 -9.49 -3.66
CA ALA A 199 -10.17 -9.66 -4.83
C ALA A 199 -10.60 -10.83 -5.73
N VAL A 200 -11.02 -11.95 -5.13
CA VAL A 200 -11.58 -13.09 -5.89
C VAL A 200 -12.87 -12.68 -6.60
N LEU A 201 -13.77 -11.94 -5.93
CA LEU A 201 -14.99 -11.45 -6.55
C LEU A 201 -14.71 -10.52 -7.74
N VAL A 202 -13.77 -9.58 -7.59
CA VAL A 202 -13.35 -8.69 -8.68
C VAL A 202 -12.75 -9.48 -9.84
N ALA A 203 -11.88 -10.45 -9.55
CA ALA A 203 -11.26 -11.28 -10.59
C ALA A 203 -12.28 -12.12 -11.36
N VAL A 204 -13.25 -12.71 -10.66
CA VAL A 204 -14.35 -13.47 -11.27
C VAL A 204 -15.24 -12.55 -12.10
N ALA A 205 -15.60 -11.38 -11.58
CA ALA A 205 -16.42 -10.41 -12.30
C ALA A 205 -15.75 -9.90 -13.58
N LEU A 206 -14.43 -9.63 -13.52
CA LEU A 206 -13.65 -9.23 -14.70
C LEU A 206 -13.54 -10.37 -15.71
N ALA A 207 -13.30 -11.60 -15.25
CA ALA A 207 -13.23 -12.77 -16.12
C ALA A 207 -14.55 -13.05 -16.84
N MET A 208 -15.69 -12.86 -16.16
CA MET A 208 -17.03 -13.05 -16.74
C MET A 208 -17.40 -11.94 -17.73
N ASN A 209 -16.89 -10.72 -17.56
CA ASN A 209 -17.24 -9.55 -18.39
C ASN A 209 -16.10 -9.11 -19.32
N MET A 210 -15.15 -10.00 -19.65
CA MET A 210 -13.97 -9.65 -20.44
C MET A 210 -14.33 -9.08 -21.82
N ALA A 211 -15.35 -9.65 -22.49
CA ALA A 211 -15.81 -9.16 -23.79
C ALA A 211 -16.34 -7.72 -23.74
N ALA A 212 -17.10 -7.36 -22.69
CA ALA A 212 -17.60 -6.00 -22.52
C ALA A 212 -16.48 -5.01 -22.20
N ALA A 213 -15.43 -5.45 -21.48
CA ALA A 213 -14.25 -4.65 -21.25
C ALA A 213 -13.49 -4.37 -22.56
N ASP A 214 -13.31 -5.39 -23.41
CA ASP A 214 -12.67 -5.24 -24.71
C ASP A 214 -13.43 -4.27 -25.63
N ASP A 215 -14.77 -4.34 -25.65
CA ASP A 215 -15.62 -3.41 -26.42
C ASP A 215 -15.46 -1.95 -25.95
N LEU A 216 -15.42 -1.72 -24.64
CA LEU A 216 -15.19 -0.38 -24.06
C LEU A 216 -13.79 0.15 -24.37
N TYR A 217 -12.78 -0.71 -24.29
CA TYR A 217 -11.41 -0.37 -24.69
C TYR A 217 -11.32 -0.04 -26.19
N GLY A 218 -12.05 -0.78 -27.03
CA GLY A 218 -12.18 -0.53 -28.46
C GLY A 218 -12.82 0.83 -28.77
N MET A 219 -13.88 1.20 -28.04
CA MET A 219 -14.56 2.49 -28.19
C MET A 219 -13.68 3.69 -27.78
N LEU A 220 -12.82 3.53 -26.76
CA LEU A 220 -11.91 4.59 -26.34
C LEU A 220 -10.74 4.80 -27.32
N ALA A 221 -10.46 3.83 -28.19
CA ALA A 221 -9.36 3.81 -29.17
C ALA A 221 -8.05 4.44 -28.64
N PRO A 222 -7.54 4.03 -27.46
CA PRO A 222 -6.53 4.79 -26.73
C PRO A 222 -5.11 4.75 -27.36
N GLY A 223 -4.91 3.99 -28.44
CA GLY A 223 -3.59 3.71 -29.01
C GLY A 223 -2.67 2.97 -28.01
N VAL A 224 -1.41 2.74 -28.40
CA VAL A 224 -0.45 1.99 -27.53
C VAL A 224 -0.15 2.77 -26.24
N VAL A 225 0.15 4.07 -26.36
CA VAL A 225 0.54 4.90 -25.21
C VAL A 225 -0.64 5.14 -24.27
N GLY A 226 -1.82 5.48 -24.81
CA GLY A 226 -3.02 5.68 -23.99
C GLY A 226 -3.48 4.36 -23.36
N GLY A 227 -3.33 3.22 -24.03
CA GLY A 227 -3.64 1.91 -23.47
C GLY A 227 -2.79 1.56 -22.26
N VAL A 228 -1.47 1.81 -22.33
CA VAL A 228 -0.57 1.62 -21.17
C VAL A 228 -0.93 2.57 -20.01
N LEU A 229 -1.25 3.83 -20.30
CA LEU A 229 -1.67 4.79 -19.26
C LEU A 229 -3.00 4.40 -18.62
N LEU A 230 -3.96 3.95 -19.42
CA LEU A 230 -5.26 3.48 -18.94
C LEU A 230 -5.08 2.26 -18.02
N LEU A 231 -4.28 1.28 -18.43
CA LEU A 231 -3.94 0.12 -17.60
C LEU A 231 -3.31 0.52 -16.25
N LEU A 232 -2.43 1.52 -16.25
CA LEU A 232 -1.83 2.04 -15.01
C LEU A 232 -2.89 2.69 -14.09
N VAL A 233 -3.84 3.41 -14.67
CA VAL A 233 -4.97 4.01 -13.92
C VAL A 233 -5.84 2.90 -13.34
N GLU A 234 -6.19 1.88 -14.11
CA GLU A 234 -6.98 0.74 -13.63
C GLU A 234 -6.27 -0.01 -12.50
N LEU A 235 -4.96 -0.26 -12.64
CA LEU A 235 -4.17 -0.88 -11.59
C LEU A 235 -4.13 -0.03 -10.31
N ALA A 236 -4.11 1.30 -10.46
CA ALA A 236 -4.19 2.22 -9.33
C ALA A 236 -5.57 2.22 -8.65
N PHE A 237 -6.64 1.93 -9.40
CA PHE A 237 -7.99 1.76 -8.88
C PHE A 237 -8.27 0.37 -8.31
N LEU A 238 -7.48 -0.65 -8.66
CA LEU A 238 -7.66 -2.03 -8.22
C LEU A 238 -7.88 -2.19 -6.70
N PRO A 239 -7.14 -1.50 -5.80
CA PRO A 239 -7.41 -1.60 -4.36
C PRO A 239 -8.80 -1.11 -3.95
N ASN A 240 -9.35 -0.11 -4.65
CA ASN A 240 -10.71 0.39 -4.43
C ASN A 240 -11.72 -0.68 -4.83
N ALA A 241 -11.55 -1.29 -6.01
CA ALA A 241 -12.40 -2.38 -6.49
C ALA A 241 -12.41 -3.57 -5.50
N VAL A 242 -11.24 -3.94 -4.95
CA VAL A 242 -11.13 -5.00 -3.93
C VAL A 242 -11.95 -4.65 -2.67
N ILE A 243 -11.90 -3.40 -2.21
CA ILE A 243 -12.67 -2.94 -1.05
C ILE A 243 -14.17 -2.93 -1.36
N TRP A 244 -14.56 -2.58 -2.59
CA TRP A 244 -15.95 -2.65 -3.03
C TRP A 244 -16.45 -4.10 -3.10
N GLY A 245 -15.62 -5.03 -3.58
CA GLY A 245 -15.89 -6.47 -3.54
C GLY A 245 -16.00 -7.00 -2.11
N MET A 246 -15.16 -6.50 -1.18
CA MET A 246 -15.31 -6.80 0.24
C MET A 246 -16.64 -6.28 0.78
N ALA A 247 -17.03 -5.04 0.48
CA ALA A 247 -18.30 -4.46 0.90
C ALA A 247 -19.51 -5.24 0.34
N TYR A 248 -19.38 -5.77 -0.88
CA TYR A 248 -20.34 -6.72 -1.44
C TYR A 248 -20.39 -8.01 -0.63
N ALA A 249 -19.25 -8.63 -0.30
CA ALA A 249 -19.20 -9.86 0.51
C ALA A 249 -19.75 -9.69 1.94
N VAL A 250 -19.57 -8.51 2.55
CA VAL A 250 -20.13 -8.15 3.86
C VAL A 250 -21.65 -7.92 3.78
N GLY A 251 -22.20 -7.64 2.60
CA GLY A 251 -23.65 -7.49 2.40
C GLY A 251 -24.13 -6.12 1.93
N PRO A 252 -23.67 -4.97 2.48
CA PRO A 252 -24.19 -3.65 2.08
C PRO A 252 -23.94 -3.30 0.62
N GLY A 253 -22.88 -3.85 0.03
CA GLY A 253 -22.51 -3.54 -1.34
C GLY A 253 -21.96 -2.12 -1.50
N PHE A 254 -22.20 -1.53 -2.68
CA PHE A 254 -21.73 -0.20 -3.03
C PHE A 254 -22.67 0.50 -4.04
N SER A 255 -22.58 1.83 -4.11
CA SER A 255 -23.33 2.64 -5.09
C SER A 255 -22.40 3.20 -6.17
N VAL A 256 -22.91 3.31 -7.40
CA VAL A 256 -22.23 3.91 -8.55
C VAL A 256 -23.06 5.11 -9.02
N GLY A 257 -23.30 6.03 -8.09
CA GLY A 257 -24.18 7.18 -8.26
C GLY A 257 -25.49 7.07 -7.48
N ALA A 258 -26.15 8.21 -7.30
CA ALA A 258 -27.38 8.33 -6.55
C ALA A 258 -28.49 7.45 -7.16
N GLY A 259 -29.18 6.71 -6.30
CA GLY A 259 -30.25 5.78 -6.68
C GLY A 259 -29.76 4.44 -7.22
N THR A 260 -28.45 4.18 -7.26
CA THR A 260 -27.90 2.88 -7.66
C THR A 260 -27.40 2.10 -6.45
N SER A 261 -27.55 0.78 -6.49
CA SER A 261 -26.99 -0.11 -5.47
C SER A 261 -26.65 -1.47 -6.07
N VAL A 262 -25.45 -1.95 -5.75
CA VAL A 262 -24.98 -3.27 -6.15
C VAL A 262 -24.73 -4.05 -4.88
N SER A 263 -25.65 -4.94 -4.51
CA SER A 263 -25.55 -5.81 -3.34
C SER A 263 -25.78 -7.29 -3.71
N PRO A 264 -25.41 -8.24 -2.84
CA PRO A 264 -25.72 -9.65 -3.05
C PRO A 264 -27.22 -9.97 -3.01
N THR A 265 -28.05 -9.06 -2.50
CA THR A 265 -29.50 -9.22 -2.39
C THR A 265 -30.27 -8.53 -3.51
N GLY A 266 -29.62 -7.67 -4.30
CA GLY A 266 -30.21 -7.01 -5.46
C GLY A 266 -29.26 -6.04 -6.17
N VAL A 267 -29.42 -5.90 -7.48
CA VAL A 267 -28.65 -4.96 -8.31
C VAL A 267 -29.62 -3.98 -8.97
N PHE A 268 -29.54 -2.72 -8.55
CA PHE A 268 -30.29 -1.60 -9.11
C PHE A 268 -29.29 -0.65 -9.76
N LEU A 269 -29.17 -0.73 -11.08
CA LEU A 269 -28.34 0.16 -11.89
C LEU A 269 -29.24 0.93 -12.85
N ASP A 270 -28.92 2.20 -13.01
CA ASP A 270 -29.52 3.12 -13.99
C ASP A 270 -28.38 3.50 -14.97
N ILE A 271 -28.35 4.71 -15.52
CA ILE A 271 -27.25 5.15 -16.40
C ILE A 271 -25.90 5.23 -15.64
N VAL A 272 -24.95 4.36 -15.98
CA VAL A 272 -23.58 4.32 -15.42
C VAL A 272 -22.60 5.07 -16.34
N PRO A 273 -21.63 5.85 -15.82
CA PRO A 273 -20.61 6.49 -16.65
C PRO A 273 -19.79 5.46 -17.44
N ALA A 274 -19.36 5.82 -18.64
CA ALA A 274 -18.40 5.04 -19.43
C ALA A 274 -17.00 5.10 -18.78
N PHE A 275 -16.81 4.36 -17.69
CA PHE A 275 -15.52 4.15 -17.02
C PHE A 275 -15.19 2.66 -17.09
N PRO A 276 -14.14 2.24 -17.81
CA PRO A 276 -13.87 0.82 -18.08
C PRO A 276 -13.82 -0.09 -16.84
N PRO A 277 -13.32 0.33 -15.66
CA PRO A 277 -13.42 -0.46 -14.43
C PRO A 277 -14.86 -0.79 -13.97
N LEU A 278 -15.87 -0.02 -14.41
CA LEU A 278 -17.28 -0.28 -14.14
C LEU A 278 -17.90 -1.29 -15.12
N ALA A 279 -17.16 -1.72 -16.16
CA ALA A 279 -17.60 -2.79 -17.06
C ALA A 279 -17.78 -4.14 -16.34
N ALA A 280 -17.10 -4.32 -15.20
CA ALA A 280 -17.17 -5.53 -14.39
C ALA A 280 -18.42 -5.61 -13.50
N LEU A 281 -19.34 -4.62 -13.55
CA LEU A 281 -20.54 -4.64 -12.73
C LEU A 281 -21.50 -5.77 -13.17
N PRO A 282 -22.15 -6.47 -12.23
CA PRO A 282 -23.19 -7.43 -12.57
C PRO A 282 -24.32 -6.76 -13.36
N GLN A 283 -24.91 -7.49 -14.32
CA GLN A 283 -26.07 -6.98 -15.05
C GLN A 283 -27.27 -6.74 -14.10
N PRO A 284 -28.13 -5.75 -14.37
CA PRO A 284 -29.32 -5.48 -13.56
C PRO A 284 -30.23 -6.72 -13.50
N GLY A 285 -30.61 -7.17 -12.30
CA GLY A 285 -31.46 -8.35 -12.11
C GLY A 285 -31.38 -8.95 -10.70
N PRO A 286 -32.12 -10.06 -10.44
CA PRO A 286 -31.97 -10.83 -9.21
C PRO A 286 -30.51 -11.28 -9.10
N ALA A 287 -29.86 -10.98 -7.97
CA ALA A 287 -28.47 -11.34 -7.77
C ALA A 287 -28.29 -12.87 -7.96
N PRO A 288 -27.29 -13.34 -8.73
CA PRO A 288 -27.09 -14.76 -8.98
C PRO A 288 -26.96 -15.53 -7.66
N ALA A 289 -27.58 -16.70 -7.50
CA ALA A 289 -27.51 -17.46 -6.23
C ALA A 289 -26.07 -17.76 -5.77
N LEU A 290 -25.10 -17.79 -6.70
CA LEU A 290 -23.67 -17.89 -6.43
C LEU A 290 -23.11 -16.71 -5.61
N SER A 291 -23.70 -15.51 -5.70
CA SER A 291 -23.31 -14.35 -4.88
C SER A 291 -23.57 -14.57 -3.39
N LEU A 292 -24.52 -15.44 -3.03
CA LEU A 292 -24.82 -15.76 -1.63
C LEU A 292 -23.66 -16.49 -0.94
N ILE A 293 -22.79 -17.17 -1.69
CA ILE A 293 -21.57 -17.77 -1.14
C ILE A 293 -20.62 -16.69 -0.62
N ALA A 294 -20.64 -15.48 -1.20
CA ALA A 294 -19.82 -14.36 -0.72
C ALA A 294 -20.16 -13.95 0.72
N LEU A 295 -21.41 -14.12 1.17
CA LEU A 295 -21.83 -13.82 2.55
C LEU A 295 -21.18 -14.75 3.58
N ALA A 296 -20.58 -15.86 3.18
CA ALA A 296 -19.82 -16.71 4.10
C ALA A 296 -18.43 -16.11 4.45
N ALA A 297 -17.91 -15.21 3.62
CA ALA A 297 -16.58 -14.61 3.79
C ALA A 297 -16.37 -13.87 5.13
N PRO A 298 -17.27 -13.00 5.62
CA PRO A 298 -17.11 -12.33 6.91
C PRO A 298 -17.08 -13.32 8.09
N PHE A 299 -17.84 -14.41 8.03
CA PHE A 299 -17.78 -15.46 9.06
C PHE A 299 -16.46 -16.22 9.02
N ALA A 300 -15.94 -16.56 7.84
CA ALA A 300 -14.62 -17.18 7.69
C ALA A 300 -13.50 -16.24 8.19
N ALA A 301 -13.60 -14.94 7.88
CA ALA A 301 -12.69 -13.91 8.37
C ALA A 301 -12.71 -13.82 9.91
N GLY A 302 -13.89 -13.84 10.52
CA GLY A 302 -14.05 -13.89 11.97
C GLY A 302 -13.41 -15.13 12.58
N ALA A 303 -13.62 -16.30 11.98
CA ALA A 303 -13.01 -17.54 12.46
C ALA A 303 -11.48 -17.48 12.45
N VAL A 304 -10.89 -17.00 11.35
CA VAL A 304 -9.43 -16.82 11.22
C VAL A 304 -8.92 -15.78 12.22
N GLY A 305 -9.58 -14.63 12.31
CA GLY A 305 -9.20 -13.55 13.23
C GLY A 305 -9.25 -13.96 14.70
N GLY A 306 -10.34 -14.60 15.13
CA GLY A 306 -10.51 -15.10 16.50
C GLY A 306 -9.48 -16.15 16.89
N VAL A 307 -9.23 -17.12 16.00
CA VAL A 307 -8.21 -18.17 16.21
C VAL A 307 -6.81 -17.56 16.32
N LEU A 308 -6.46 -16.63 15.44
CA LEU A 308 -5.14 -15.98 15.42
C LEU A 308 -4.90 -15.09 16.63
N THR A 309 -5.92 -14.36 17.10
CA THR A 309 -5.88 -13.55 18.33
C THR A 309 -5.53 -14.44 19.53
N ILE A 310 -6.29 -15.51 19.74
CA ILE A 310 -6.11 -16.41 20.90
C ILE A 310 -4.83 -17.25 20.81
N ARG A 311 -4.46 -17.73 19.62
CA ARG A 311 -3.19 -18.47 19.47
C ARG A 311 -1.97 -17.62 19.79
N SER A 312 -2.07 -16.30 19.58
CA SER A 312 -0.99 -15.37 19.88
C SER A 312 -0.87 -15.06 21.37
N LEU A 313 -1.99 -15.05 22.10
CA LEU A 313 -2.04 -14.83 23.54
C LEU A 313 -3.27 -15.51 24.16
N PRO A 314 -3.14 -16.79 24.59
CA PRO A 314 -4.24 -17.53 25.19
C PRO A 314 -4.80 -16.83 26.45
N SER A 315 -6.11 -16.95 26.67
CA SER A 315 -6.76 -16.36 27.84
C SER A 315 -6.82 -17.37 28.98
N PRO A 316 -6.34 -17.03 30.19
CA PRO A 316 -6.46 -17.91 31.36
C PRO A 316 -7.89 -18.00 31.89
N VAL A 317 -8.72 -16.98 31.60
CA VAL A 317 -10.13 -16.94 31.96
C VAL A 317 -10.97 -17.42 30.78
N ALA A 318 -11.94 -18.32 31.03
CA ALA A 318 -12.79 -18.91 30.01
C ALA A 318 -13.60 -17.86 29.22
N GLU A 319 -14.11 -16.84 29.91
CA GLU A 319 -14.88 -15.73 29.31
C GLU A 319 -14.01 -14.71 28.56
N GLY A 320 -12.73 -14.60 28.93
CA GLY A 320 -11.83 -13.62 28.32
C GLY A 320 -11.56 -13.91 26.84
N ALA A 321 -11.56 -15.18 26.42
CA ALA A 321 -11.28 -15.55 25.03
C ALA A 321 -12.34 -15.03 24.04
N PRO A 322 -13.64 -15.34 24.21
CA PRO A 322 -14.67 -14.80 23.33
C PRO A 322 -14.72 -13.26 23.35
N LEU A 323 -14.49 -12.61 24.50
CA LEU A 323 -14.44 -11.14 24.58
C LEU A 323 -13.34 -10.56 23.68
N TRP A 324 -12.11 -11.08 23.77
CA TRP A 324 -11.00 -10.60 22.93
C TRP A 324 -11.20 -10.96 21.46
N GLY A 325 -11.86 -12.09 21.16
CA GLY A 325 -12.32 -12.43 19.81
C GLY A 325 -13.28 -11.39 19.25
N PHE A 326 -14.30 -11.01 20.02
CA PHE A 326 -15.25 -9.97 19.65
C PHE A 326 -14.59 -8.61 19.45
N VAL A 327 -13.70 -8.19 20.37
CA VAL A 327 -12.92 -6.95 20.22
C VAL A 327 -12.08 -6.96 18.93
N SER A 328 -11.46 -8.09 18.59
CA SER A 328 -10.74 -8.22 17.31
C SER A 328 -11.66 -8.06 16.10
N GLY A 329 -12.88 -8.62 16.13
CA GLY A 329 -13.84 -8.45 15.05
C GLY A 329 -14.42 -7.04 14.97
N ALA A 330 -14.71 -6.39 16.10
CA ALA A 330 -15.13 -5.00 16.15
C ALA A 330 -14.06 -4.05 15.58
N LEU A 331 -12.78 -4.28 15.93
CA LEU A 331 -11.66 -3.55 15.33
C LEU A 331 -11.53 -3.81 13.83
N THR A 332 -11.79 -5.05 13.39
CA THR A 332 -11.82 -5.40 11.95
C THR A 332 -12.91 -4.61 11.24
N GLY A 333 -14.11 -4.52 11.80
CA GLY A 333 -15.21 -3.71 11.28
C GLY A 333 -14.87 -2.22 11.23
N ALA A 334 -14.22 -1.68 12.26
CA ALA A 334 -13.76 -0.29 12.26
C ALA A 334 -12.75 -0.01 11.14
N VAL A 335 -11.80 -0.93 10.89
CA VAL A 335 -10.85 -0.80 9.78
C VAL A 335 -11.55 -0.96 8.43
N ALA A 336 -12.49 -1.90 8.29
CA ALA A 336 -13.29 -2.07 7.09
C ALA A 336 -14.14 -0.82 6.76
N ALA A 337 -14.70 -0.16 7.79
CA ALA A 337 -15.39 1.12 7.66
C ALA A 337 -14.46 2.21 7.12
N LEU A 338 -13.26 2.32 7.69
CA LEU A 338 -12.26 3.29 7.25
C LEU A 338 -11.82 3.03 5.81
N LEU A 339 -11.52 1.78 5.45
CA LEU A 339 -11.17 1.40 4.08
C LEU A 339 -12.31 1.72 3.10
N SER A 340 -13.55 1.45 3.49
CA SER A 340 -14.74 1.77 2.69
C SER A 340 -14.87 3.28 2.47
N ALA A 341 -14.72 4.08 3.53
CA ALA A 341 -14.75 5.54 3.46
C ALA A 341 -13.64 6.12 2.55
N LEU A 342 -12.45 5.51 2.54
CA LEU A 342 -11.35 5.91 1.68
C LEU A 342 -11.50 5.40 0.24
N SER A 343 -12.16 4.28 0.02
CA SER A 343 -12.36 3.71 -1.33
C SER A 343 -13.50 4.38 -2.12
N GLY A 344 -14.31 5.20 -1.46
CA GLY A 344 -15.45 5.90 -2.03
C GLY A 344 -15.28 7.41 -1.95
N GLY A 345 -16.12 8.12 -2.68
CA GLY A 345 -16.17 9.58 -2.66
C GLY A 345 -17.01 10.14 -3.80
N PRO A 346 -17.28 11.46 -3.78
CA PRO A 346 -17.95 12.11 -4.89
C PRO A 346 -17.04 12.09 -6.12
N LEU A 347 -17.60 11.91 -7.32
CA LEU A 347 -16.88 12.02 -8.60
C LEU A 347 -17.35 13.27 -9.40
N GLY A 348 -18.33 14.00 -8.87
CA GLY A 348 -18.88 15.22 -9.45
C GLY A 348 -20.11 15.70 -8.66
N GLY A 349 -20.94 16.53 -9.31
CA GLY A 349 -22.22 16.97 -8.77
C GLY A 349 -23.38 16.01 -9.06
N GLY A 350 -24.56 16.33 -8.52
CA GLY A 350 -25.81 15.61 -8.80
C GLY A 350 -25.73 14.12 -8.46
N ARG A 351 -26.03 13.25 -9.44
CA ARG A 351 -26.03 11.80 -9.26
C ARG A 351 -24.64 11.24 -8.93
N MET A 352 -23.55 11.88 -9.35
CA MET A 352 -22.19 11.39 -9.10
C MET A 352 -21.61 11.87 -7.76
N ALA A 353 -22.42 12.51 -6.91
CA ALA A 353 -22.00 12.94 -5.58
C ALA A 353 -21.78 11.77 -4.59
N THR A 354 -22.33 10.58 -4.88
CA THR A 354 -22.25 9.41 -3.99
C THR A 354 -21.79 8.17 -4.77
N VAL A 355 -20.49 7.88 -4.71
CA VAL A 355 -19.89 6.70 -5.35
C VAL A 355 -19.06 5.94 -4.32
N GLY A 356 -19.29 4.63 -4.22
CA GLY A 356 -18.58 3.71 -3.34
C GLY A 356 -19.44 3.10 -2.22
N PRO A 357 -18.82 2.28 -1.35
CA PRO A 357 -19.51 1.59 -0.27
C PRO A 357 -19.87 2.52 0.90
N SER A 358 -20.98 2.22 1.56
CA SER A 358 -21.41 2.93 2.77
C SER A 358 -20.55 2.51 3.97
N ALA A 359 -19.62 3.38 4.36
CA ALA A 359 -18.63 3.09 5.38
C ALA A 359 -19.22 2.63 6.73
N TRP A 360 -20.31 3.25 7.18
CA TRP A 360 -20.92 2.88 8.46
C TRP A 360 -21.65 1.53 8.38
N GLN A 361 -22.34 1.24 7.27
CA GLN A 361 -23.06 -0.03 7.08
C GLN A 361 -22.07 -1.19 6.98
N VAL A 362 -21.02 -1.02 6.17
CA VAL A 362 -19.95 -2.02 6.04
C VAL A 362 -19.25 -2.21 7.39
N GLY A 363 -18.95 -1.12 8.09
CA GLY A 363 -18.33 -1.17 9.41
C GLY A 363 -19.15 -1.93 10.44
N LEU A 364 -20.45 -1.62 10.53
CA LEU A 364 -21.35 -2.24 11.50
C LEU A 364 -21.56 -3.72 11.20
N LEU A 365 -21.88 -4.08 9.96
CA LEU A 365 -22.10 -5.48 9.59
C LEU A 365 -20.81 -6.29 9.71
N ALA A 366 -19.67 -5.79 9.22
CA ALA A 366 -18.39 -6.46 9.41
C ALA A 366 -18.05 -6.62 10.90
N ALA A 367 -18.29 -5.61 11.74
CA ALA A 367 -18.06 -5.72 13.18
C ALA A 367 -18.91 -6.81 13.83
N LEU A 368 -20.18 -6.95 13.44
CA LEU A 368 -21.10 -7.95 13.99
C LEU A 368 -20.78 -9.35 13.47
N GLU A 369 -20.69 -9.55 12.15
CA GLU A 369 -20.47 -10.85 11.54
C GLU A 369 -19.07 -11.42 11.89
N VAL A 370 -18.03 -10.60 11.72
CA VAL A 370 -16.66 -10.97 12.09
C VAL A 370 -16.55 -11.08 13.60
N GLY A 371 -17.15 -10.18 14.38
CA GLY A 371 -17.09 -10.16 15.84
C GLY A 371 -17.73 -11.38 16.49
N ILE A 372 -18.94 -11.74 16.09
CA ILE A 372 -19.66 -12.92 16.61
C ILE A 372 -18.89 -14.19 16.22
N SER A 373 -18.50 -14.32 14.96
CA SER A 373 -17.72 -15.48 14.50
C SER A 373 -16.35 -15.58 15.20
N ALA A 374 -15.65 -14.45 15.37
CA ALA A 374 -14.38 -14.40 16.07
C ALA A 374 -14.52 -14.73 17.55
N ALA A 375 -15.59 -14.33 18.22
CA ALA A 375 -15.86 -14.70 19.61
C ALA A 375 -16.02 -16.22 19.77
N ILE A 376 -16.84 -16.84 18.91
CA ILE A 376 -17.07 -18.29 18.91
C ILE A 376 -15.76 -19.03 18.62
N ALA A 377 -15.04 -18.62 17.56
CA ALA A 377 -13.80 -19.27 17.16
C ALA A 377 -12.68 -19.09 18.20
N ALA A 378 -12.59 -17.92 18.83
CA ALA A 378 -11.68 -17.65 19.94
C ALA A 378 -11.98 -18.54 21.15
N TRP A 379 -13.26 -18.70 21.52
CA TRP A 379 -13.68 -19.57 22.60
C TRP A 379 -13.30 -21.04 22.34
N VAL A 380 -13.65 -21.56 21.16
CA VAL A 380 -13.32 -22.93 20.75
C VAL A 380 -11.80 -23.15 20.71
N ALA A 381 -11.05 -22.20 20.15
CA ALA A 381 -9.59 -22.29 20.09
C ALA A 381 -8.95 -22.27 21.49
N ASN A 382 -9.44 -21.42 22.39
CA ASN A 382 -8.94 -21.34 23.77
C ASN A 382 -9.24 -22.63 24.53
N TRP A 383 -10.46 -23.17 24.37
CA TRP A 383 -10.86 -24.44 24.95
C TRP A 383 -9.98 -25.60 24.46
N MET A 384 -9.69 -25.67 23.17
CA MET A 384 -8.77 -26.67 22.62
C MET A 384 -7.36 -26.53 23.18
N VAL A 385 -6.85 -25.30 23.37
CA VAL A 385 -5.52 -25.05 23.95
C VAL A 385 -5.45 -25.51 25.40
N LEU A 386 -6.47 -25.20 26.21
CA LEU A 386 -6.56 -25.60 27.62
C LEU A 386 -6.76 -27.11 27.79
N ARG A 387 -7.41 -27.77 26.84
CA ARG A 387 -7.61 -29.22 26.82
C ARG A 387 -6.43 -30.01 26.30
N ARG A 388 -5.36 -29.39 25.80
CA ARG A 388 -4.14 -30.13 25.43
C ARG A 388 -3.58 -30.75 26.71
N PRO A 389 -3.66 -32.09 26.89
CA PRO A 389 -3.05 -32.72 28.05
C PRO A 389 -1.55 -32.36 28.03
N ALA A 390 -0.94 -32.22 29.21
CA ALA A 390 0.47 -31.91 29.43
C ALA A 390 1.44 -32.99 28.89
N ARG A 391 1.26 -33.40 27.63
CA ARG A 391 1.93 -34.50 26.94
C ARG A 391 3.37 -34.14 26.55
N GLU A 392 3.78 -32.89 26.72
CA GLU A 392 5.15 -32.43 26.51
C GLU A 392 5.97 -32.28 27.80
N ALA A 393 5.34 -32.18 28.97
CA ALA A 393 6.07 -32.13 30.25
C ALA A 393 6.74 -33.49 30.58
N THR A 394 6.16 -34.59 30.11
CA THR A 394 6.69 -35.95 30.29
C THR A 394 7.78 -36.34 29.27
N LYS A 395 7.97 -35.59 28.17
CA LYS A 395 9.08 -35.86 27.22
C LYS A 395 10.40 -35.17 27.57
N LYS A 396 10.39 -34.13 28.43
CA LYS A 396 11.62 -33.45 28.91
C LYS A 396 12.16 -34.00 30.24
N SER A 397 11.43 -34.89 30.92
CA SER A 397 11.92 -35.62 32.09
C SER A 397 12.30 -37.05 31.70
N LYS A 398 13.35 -37.21 30.88
CA LYS A 398 14.20 -38.39 31.05
C LYS A 398 15.15 -38.03 32.19
N PRO A 399 15.09 -38.67 33.36
CA PRO A 399 16.05 -38.42 34.42
C PRO A 399 17.42 -38.73 33.85
N LYS A 400 18.28 -37.71 33.77
CA LYS A 400 19.70 -37.87 33.47
C LYS A 400 20.22 -38.85 34.53
N LYS A 401 20.56 -40.08 34.13
CA LYS A 401 21.13 -41.11 35.03
C LYS A 401 22.19 -40.43 35.89
N ALA A 402 21.98 -40.42 37.20
CA ALA A 402 22.93 -39.88 38.15
C ALA A 402 24.29 -40.55 37.90
N PRO A 403 25.40 -39.80 37.85
CA PRO A 403 26.72 -40.41 37.76
C PRO A 403 26.93 -41.27 39.00
N LYS A 404 27.25 -42.56 38.78
CA LYS A 404 27.64 -43.50 39.84
C LYS A 404 28.75 -42.83 40.65
N LYS A 405 28.49 -42.61 41.95
CA LYS A 405 29.52 -42.18 42.91
C LYS A 405 30.69 -43.16 42.82
N ALA A 406 31.82 -42.69 42.29
CA ALA A 406 33.07 -43.41 42.35
C ALA A 406 33.42 -43.61 43.84
N ALA A 407 33.65 -44.86 44.22
CA ALA A 407 34.01 -45.25 45.57
C ALA A 407 35.25 -44.48 46.03
N LYS A 408 35.15 -43.83 47.20
CA LYS A 408 36.28 -43.21 47.90
C LYS A 408 37.33 -44.30 48.16
N LYS A 409 38.47 -44.20 47.48
CA LYS A 409 39.67 -44.97 47.80
C LYS A 409 40.24 -44.40 49.10
N ARG A 410 40.20 -45.19 50.17
CA ARG A 410 40.74 -44.86 51.49
C ARG A 410 42.27 -44.84 51.41
N VAL A 411 42.88 -43.66 51.48
CA VAL A 411 44.33 -43.49 51.55
C VAL A 411 44.74 -43.67 53.02
N GLN A 412 45.63 -44.62 53.27
CA GLN A 412 46.27 -44.83 54.58
C GLN A 412 47.36 -43.76 54.79
N PRO A 413 47.50 -43.18 55.99
CA PRO A 413 48.58 -42.25 56.28
C PRO A 413 49.89 -43.01 56.53
N LYS A 414 50.95 -42.68 55.78
CA LYS A 414 52.33 -43.07 56.11
C LYS A 414 52.98 -41.99 56.97
N PRO A 415 53.70 -42.33 58.04
CA PRO A 415 54.27 -41.38 58.98
C PRO A 415 55.47 -40.62 58.38
N ALA A 416 55.60 -39.36 58.78
CA ALA A 416 56.65 -38.44 58.39
C ALA A 416 57.98 -38.79 59.09
N THR A 417 59.04 -38.91 58.30
CA THR A 417 60.43 -38.87 58.77
C THR A 417 61.07 -37.59 58.25
N VAL A 418 61.50 -36.74 59.16
CA VAL A 418 62.34 -35.57 58.89
C VAL A 418 63.80 -36.04 58.85
N PRO A 419 64.60 -35.56 57.90
CA PRO A 419 65.95 -35.17 58.27
C PRO A 419 66.29 -33.74 57.84
N LEU A 420 66.94 -33.09 58.79
CA LEU A 420 67.70 -31.86 58.71
C LEU A 420 68.90 -32.05 57.78
N SER A 421 69.21 -31.05 56.95
CA SER A 421 70.56 -30.60 56.52
C SER A 421 70.54 -30.04 55.09
N ALA A 422 71.03 -28.81 54.93
CA ALA A 422 71.31 -28.16 53.65
C ALA A 422 72.65 -28.64 53.07
N PRO A 423 72.76 -28.75 51.73
CA PRO A 423 73.81 -27.99 51.02
C PRO A 423 73.35 -27.40 49.66
N ILE A 424 73.97 -26.28 49.28
CA ILE A 424 73.99 -25.65 47.93
C ILE A 424 75.49 -25.64 47.50
N PRO A 425 75.92 -25.58 46.21
CA PRO A 425 75.25 -25.71 44.91
C PRO A 425 75.88 -26.79 43.99
N GLY A 426 75.13 -27.28 42.99
CA GLY A 426 75.68 -28.03 41.86
C GLY A 426 74.60 -28.38 40.85
N ASP A 427 74.87 -28.06 39.58
CA ASP A 427 73.94 -28.04 38.46
C ASP A 427 73.18 -29.36 38.24
N TYR A 428 71.85 -29.26 38.20
CA TYR A 428 70.99 -30.28 37.64
C TYR A 428 69.89 -29.62 36.82
N ASP A 429 69.99 -29.75 35.50
CA ASP A 429 68.91 -29.50 34.55
C ASP A 429 67.73 -30.41 34.87
N LEU A 430 66.62 -29.82 35.33
CA LEU A 430 65.33 -30.51 35.45
C LEU A 430 64.25 -29.77 34.65
N PRO A 431 63.44 -30.50 33.88
CA PRO A 431 62.44 -29.94 32.97
C PRO A 431 61.33 -29.21 33.73
N ALA A 432 60.92 -28.05 33.22
CA ALA A 432 59.86 -27.21 33.79
C ALA A 432 58.55 -27.99 34.01
N ALA A 433 58.22 -28.28 35.26
CA ALA A 433 56.92 -28.81 35.64
C ALA A 433 55.84 -27.71 35.47
N LYS A 434 54.79 -28.01 34.69
CA LYS A 434 53.65 -27.09 34.48
C LYS A 434 52.90 -26.85 35.81
N ALA A 435 52.73 -25.58 36.16
CA ALA A 435 51.95 -25.15 37.31
C ALA A 435 50.48 -25.61 37.22
N PRO A 436 49.82 -25.96 38.34
CA PRO A 436 48.42 -26.37 38.35
C PRO A 436 47.50 -25.20 37.94
N LYS A 437 46.66 -25.42 36.92
CA LYS A 437 45.65 -24.46 36.45
C LYS A 437 44.57 -24.23 37.51
N ALA A 438 44.29 -22.97 37.82
CA ALA A 438 43.17 -22.58 38.69
C ALA A 438 41.80 -22.92 38.03
N PRO A 439 40.77 -23.34 38.78
CA PRO A 439 39.49 -23.80 38.21
C PRO A 439 38.67 -22.78 37.40
N HIS A 440 39.04 -21.50 37.42
CA HIS A 440 38.26 -20.40 36.83
C HIS A 440 39.10 -19.40 36.00
N ALA A 441 40.24 -19.81 35.46
CA ALA A 441 40.91 -19.01 34.42
C ALA A 441 40.17 -19.17 33.07
N PRO A 442 39.77 -18.08 32.38
CA PRO A 442 39.26 -18.19 31.01
C PRO A 442 40.39 -18.71 30.10
N ASP A 443 40.05 -19.65 29.20
CA ASP A 443 41.02 -20.24 28.29
C ASP A 443 41.68 -19.14 27.41
N PRO A 444 43.00 -19.23 27.16
CA PRO A 444 43.65 -18.30 26.25
C PRO A 444 43.03 -18.44 24.86
N VAL A 445 42.62 -17.30 24.30
CA VAL A 445 42.02 -17.21 22.97
C VAL A 445 43.06 -17.66 21.95
N GLN A 446 42.87 -18.86 21.40
CA GLN A 446 43.62 -19.29 20.22
C GLN A 446 42.99 -18.59 19.01
N PHE A 447 43.74 -17.69 18.39
CA PHE A 447 43.42 -17.27 17.03
C PHE A 447 43.80 -18.45 16.13
N GLU A 448 42.79 -19.17 15.67
CA GLU A 448 42.95 -20.10 14.56
C GLU A 448 43.22 -19.22 13.32
N GLU A 449 44.47 -19.23 12.84
CA GLU A 449 44.80 -18.62 11.56
C GLU A 449 43.87 -19.23 10.50
N ALA A 450 43.05 -18.37 9.89
CA ALA A 450 42.11 -18.77 8.87
C ALA A 450 42.88 -19.45 7.72
N GLU A 451 42.51 -20.69 7.41
CA GLU A 451 42.88 -21.31 6.14
C GLU A 451 42.55 -20.33 5.00
N PRO A 452 43.50 -20.04 4.09
CA PRO A 452 43.23 -19.15 2.98
C PRO A 452 42.22 -19.82 2.03
N VAL A 453 40.97 -19.35 2.06
CA VAL A 453 39.88 -19.78 1.16
C VAL A 453 40.06 -19.18 -0.25
N LEU A 454 41.29 -19.20 -0.77
CA LEU A 454 41.61 -18.89 -2.15
C LEU A 454 42.69 -19.86 -2.63
N ALA A 455 42.28 -21.05 -3.02
CA ALA A 455 43.11 -21.91 -3.84
C ALA A 455 43.43 -21.16 -5.16
N PRO A 456 44.71 -20.99 -5.54
CA PRO A 456 45.04 -20.41 -6.83
C PRO A 456 44.52 -21.33 -7.94
N ARG A 457 43.73 -20.74 -8.84
CA ARG A 457 43.14 -21.44 -9.98
C ARG A 457 44.28 -22.01 -10.84
N ARG A 458 44.38 -23.34 -10.88
CA ARG A 458 45.35 -24.09 -11.68
C ARG A 458 45.33 -23.58 -13.14
N PRO A 459 46.46 -23.20 -13.75
CA PRO A 459 46.46 -22.84 -15.16
C PRO A 459 46.12 -24.08 -15.97
N ARG A 460 45.08 -23.95 -16.79
CA ARG A 460 44.55 -25.03 -17.62
C ARG A 460 45.60 -25.37 -18.67
N ARG A 461 46.12 -26.60 -18.60
CA ARG A 461 47.07 -27.17 -19.54
C ARG A 461 46.43 -27.14 -20.94
N ARG A 462 47.06 -26.39 -21.86
CA ARG A 462 46.78 -26.43 -23.29
C ARG A 462 47.10 -27.83 -23.80
N SER A 463 46.10 -28.51 -24.35
CA SER A 463 46.30 -29.63 -25.25
C SER A 463 45.10 -29.70 -26.19
N ASP A 464 45.45 -29.60 -27.46
CA ASP A 464 44.71 -29.79 -28.70
C ASP A 464 43.90 -28.63 -29.32
N PRO A 465 44.01 -28.51 -30.66
CA PRO A 465 43.83 -27.25 -31.39
C PRO A 465 42.36 -26.98 -31.66
N LEU A 466 42.00 -25.69 -31.71
CA LEU A 466 40.71 -25.28 -32.26
C LEU A 466 40.55 -25.83 -33.69
N PRO A 467 39.37 -26.35 -34.07
CA PRO A 467 39.05 -26.45 -35.49
C PRO A 467 39.02 -25.04 -36.08
N ASP A 468 39.64 -24.88 -37.25
CA ASP A 468 39.70 -23.66 -38.05
C ASP A 468 38.39 -22.86 -37.99
N LEU A 469 38.43 -21.75 -37.28
CA LEU A 469 37.54 -20.63 -37.58
C LEU A 469 38.15 -19.98 -38.81
N ALA A 470 37.67 -20.38 -39.98
CA ALA A 470 37.84 -19.62 -41.19
C ALA A 470 37.51 -18.15 -40.87
N GLU A 471 38.43 -17.25 -41.22
CA GLU A 471 38.19 -15.81 -41.22
C GLU A 471 36.99 -15.53 -42.12
N GLU A 472 35.82 -15.35 -41.51
CA GLU A 472 34.70 -14.69 -42.16
C GLU A 472 35.13 -13.24 -42.38
N ARG A 473 35.62 -12.97 -43.59
CA ARG A 473 35.76 -11.61 -44.10
C ARG A 473 34.42 -10.90 -43.93
N PRO A 474 34.40 -9.63 -43.50
CA PRO A 474 33.18 -8.86 -43.48
C PRO A 474 32.65 -8.72 -44.90
N GLU A 475 31.47 -9.29 -45.17
CA GLU A 475 30.74 -9.00 -46.40
C GLU A 475 30.38 -7.50 -46.48
N PRO A 476 30.53 -6.87 -47.65
CA PRO A 476 30.22 -5.46 -47.82
C PRO A 476 28.71 -5.22 -47.69
N LYS A 477 28.33 -4.22 -46.89
CA LYS A 477 26.97 -3.71 -46.78
C LYS A 477 26.37 -3.47 -48.19
N PRO A 478 25.15 -3.92 -48.49
CA PRO A 478 24.47 -3.53 -49.72
C PRO A 478 24.24 -2.01 -49.73
N ALA A 479 24.55 -1.39 -50.87
CA ALA A 479 24.40 0.03 -51.11
C ALA A 479 22.93 0.49 -50.95
N PRO A 480 22.70 1.74 -50.51
CA PRO A 480 21.35 2.31 -50.50
C PRO A 480 20.80 2.37 -51.94
N PRO A 481 19.49 2.16 -52.14
CA PRO A 481 18.87 2.29 -53.45
C PRO A 481 19.01 3.73 -53.99
N PRO A 482 19.11 3.90 -55.32
CA PRO A 482 19.24 5.21 -55.94
C PRO A 482 18.01 6.10 -55.64
N PRO A 483 18.17 7.43 -55.58
CA PRO A 483 17.04 8.33 -55.43
C PRO A 483 16.09 8.17 -56.61
N LEU A 484 14.79 8.09 -56.29
CA LEU A 484 13.71 8.19 -57.28
C LEU A 484 13.91 9.47 -58.11
N PRO A 485 13.67 9.43 -59.44
CA PRO A 485 13.69 10.63 -60.24
C PRO A 485 12.70 11.64 -59.65
N SER A 486 13.19 12.86 -59.43
CA SER A 486 12.36 14.02 -59.13
C SER A 486 11.35 14.19 -60.26
N ASP A 487 10.09 13.85 -60.00
CA ASP A 487 9.00 14.40 -60.78
C ASP A 487 9.12 15.91 -60.72
N GLY A 488 9.13 16.48 -61.92
CA GLY A 488 9.53 17.85 -62.17
C GLY A 488 8.74 18.83 -61.31
N THR A 489 9.48 19.83 -60.85
CA THR A 489 8.95 21.15 -60.59
C THR A 489 8.27 21.65 -61.86
N ILE A 490 6.96 21.42 -61.98
CA ILE A 490 6.13 22.22 -62.88
C ILE A 490 5.98 23.56 -62.16
N VAL A 491 6.81 24.50 -62.59
CA VAL A 491 6.53 25.92 -62.46
C VAL A 491 5.24 26.18 -63.22
N VAL A 492 4.11 26.29 -62.50
CA VAL A 492 2.95 27.02 -63.02
C VAL A 492 3.06 28.43 -62.46
N GLU A 493 3.54 29.28 -63.35
CA GLU A 493 3.48 30.72 -63.30
C GLU A 493 2.02 31.18 -63.14
N GLY A 494 1.76 32.07 -62.19
CA GLY A 494 0.64 33.02 -62.23
C GLY A 494 -0.77 32.52 -61.91
N HIS A 495 -1.22 32.76 -60.66
CA HIS A 495 -2.30 33.71 -60.45
C HIS A 495 -2.40 34.08 -58.97
N ILE A 496 -2.12 35.35 -58.66
CA ILE A 496 -2.65 36.02 -57.49
C ILE A 496 -4.16 36.02 -57.67
N VAL A 497 -4.87 35.29 -56.81
CA VAL A 497 -6.29 35.50 -56.57
C VAL A 497 -6.35 36.26 -55.26
N ASP A 498 -6.88 37.47 -55.35
CA ASP A 498 -7.12 38.38 -54.24
C ASP A 498 -7.85 37.67 -53.08
N ASP A 499 -7.48 38.06 -51.86
CA ASP A 499 -8.25 37.75 -50.66
C ASP A 499 -9.75 38.03 -50.93
N PRO A 500 -10.68 37.13 -50.56
CA PRO A 500 -12.09 37.51 -50.56
C PRO A 500 -12.26 38.65 -49.56
N GLU A 501 -12.73 39.79 -50.07
CA GLU A 501 -13.22 40.91 -49.27
C GLU A 501 -14.14 40.40 -48.16
N PRO A 502 -14.12 41.03 -46.97
CA PRO A 502 -15.04 40.67 -45.90
C PRO A 502 -16.48 40.85 -46.39
N GLU A 503 -17.27 39.78 -46.30
CA GLU A 503 -18.70 39.85 -46.56
C GLU A 503 -19.33 41.00 -45.73
N PRO A 504 -20.24 41.80 -46.32
CA PRO A 504 -20.94 42.85 -45.59
C PRO A 504 -21.77 42.23 -44.46
N GLU A 505 -21.63 42.82 -43.26
CA GLU A 505 -22.41 42.47 -42.06
C GLU A 505 -23.90 42.33 -42.39
N GLU A 506 -24.41 41.11 -42.30
CA GLU A 506 -25.84 40.84 -42.22
C GLU A 506 -26.40 41.60 -41.01
N PRO A 507 -27.47 42.41 -41.15
CA PRO A 507 -28.09 43.06 -40.00
C PRO A 507 -28.62 41.98 -39.05
N ALA A 508 -28.10 42.00 -37.83
CA ALA A 508 -28.45 41.10 -36.74
C ALA A 508 -29.98 40.92 -36.65
N ARG A 509 -30.45 39.70 -36.91
CA ARG A 509 -31.81 39.32 -36.55
C ARG A 509 -31.93 39.49 -35.02
N PRO A 510 -32.97 40.16 -34.51
CA PRO A 510 -33.11 40.36 -33.07
C PRO A 510 -33.22 39.00 -32.40
N VAL A 511 -32.23 38.67 -31.57
CA VAL A 511 -32.27 37.53 -30.67
C VAL A 511 -33.46 37.74 -29.73
N PRO A 512 -34.48 36.86 -29.73
CA PRO A 512 -35.58 37.00 -28.80
C PRO A 512 -35.02 36.87 -27.36
N PRO A 513 -35.48 37.71 -26.41
CA PRO A 513 -35.01 37.62 -25.04
C PRO A 513 -35.31 36.23 -24.46
N PRO A 514 -34.49 35.75 -23.50
CA PRO A 514 -34.66 34.42 -22.94
C PRO A 514 -36.07 34.28 -22.36
N ARG A 515 -36.80 33.25 -22.79
CA ARG A 515 -38.13 32.90 -22.27
C ARG A 515 -38.07 32.86 -20.75
N ALA A 516 -38.85 33.73 -20.11
CA ALA A 516 -38.99 33.75 -18.67
C ALA A 516 -39.66 32.45 -18.19
N ASP A 517 -39.18 31.96 -17.05
CA ASP A 517 -39.64 30.75 -16.37
C ASP A 517 -41.18 30.69 -16.28
N PRO A 518 -41.85 29.64 -16.82
CA PRO A 518 -43.32 29.54 -16.83
C PRO A 518 -43.94 29.39 -15.43
N ASN A 519 -43.14 29.36 -14.37
CA ASN A 519 -43.56 29.27 -12.98
C ASN A 519 -43.16 30.50 -12.14
N ARG A 520 -43.01 31.67 -12.75
CA ARG A 520 -42.71 32.90 -12.01
C ARG A 520 -43.88 33.26 -11.09
N THR A 521 -43.64 33.16 -9.77
CA THR A 521 -44.59 33.58 -8.74
C THR A 521 -44.26 34.98 -8.22
N GLU A 522 -45.21 35.90 -8.25
CA GLU A 522 -45.09 37.23 -7.65
C GLU A 522 -45.99 37.33 -6.41
N ASN A 523 -45.46 37.89 -5.32
CA ASN A 523 -46.19 38.10 -4.07
C ASN A 523 -46.55 39.58 -3.94
N ARG A 524 -47.84 39.90 -3.97
CA ARG A 524 -48.37 41.23 -3.68
C ARG A 524 -49.38 41.12 -2.55
N GLY A 525 -49.13 41.85 -1.46
CA GLY A 525 -50.06 41.96 -0.34
C GLY A 525 -50.34 40.65 0.40
N GLY A 526 -49.44 39.65 0.37
CA GLY A 526 -49.58 38.41 1.13
C GLY A 526 -50.25 37.25 0.39
N ALA A 527 -50.55 37.39 -0.90
CA ALA A 527 -51.02 36.31 -1.76
C ALA A 527 -50.03 36.02 -2.90
N ILE A 528 -49.83 34.73 -3.21
CA ILE A 528 -48.93 34.25 -4.26
C ILE A 528 -49.74 34.01 -5.54
N TYR A 529 -49.39 34.70 -6.62
CA TYR A 529 -50.03 34.52 -7.93
C TYR A 529 -49.10 33.76 -8.88
N VAL A 530 -49.64 32.79 -9.63
CA VAL A 530 -48.94 32.04 -10.68
C VAL A 530 -49.45 32.56 -12.03
N LEU A 531 -48.58 33.18 -12.81
CA LEU A 531 -48.91 33.71 -14.14
C LEU A 531 -48.70 32.60 -15.19
N ARG A 532 -49.76 32.16 -15.85
CA ARG A 532 -49.70 31.32 -17.06
C ARG A 532 -50.00 32.17 -18.28
N GLU A 533 -49.08 32.21 -19.24
CA GLU A 533 -49.35 32.75 -20.58
C GLU A 533 -49.98 31.63 -21.43
N GLU A 534 -51.14 31.92 -22.04
CA GLU A 534 -51.74 31.04 -23.05
C GLU A 534 -51.00 31.23 -24.39
N PRO A 535 -50.80 30.16 -25.18
CA PRO A 535 -50.14 30.29 -26.47
C PRO A 535 -51.07 30.93 -27.50
N ASP A 536 -50.56 31.96 -28.18
CA ASP A 536 -51.20 32.61 -29.33
C ASP A 536 -51.54 31.58 -30.43
N ARG A 537 -52.79 31.67 -30.92
CA ARG A 537 -53.24 31.02 -32.15
C ARG A 537 -52.86 31.93 -33.32
N ASP A 538 -51.99 31.44 -34.20
CA ASP A 538 -51.78 32.04 -35.51
C ASP A 538 -52.32 31.11 -36.61
N ASP A 539 -53.22 31.66 -37.42
CA ASP A 539 -53.71 31.19 -38.73
C ASP A 539 -52.67 31.42 -39.84
#